data_AF-S8CH14-F1
#
_entry.id   AF-S8CH14-F1
#
_cell.length_a   1.000
_cell.length_b   1.000
_cell.length_c   1.000
_cell.angle_alpha   90.00
_cell.angle_beta   90.00
_cell.angle_gamma   90.00
#
_symmetry.space_group_name_H-M   'P 1'
#
loop_
_entity.id
_entity.type
_entity.pdbx_description
1 polymer ?
#
loop_
_entity_poly.entity_id
_entity_poly.type
_entity_poly.pdbx_seq_one_letter_code
_entity_poly.pdbx_strand_id
1 'polypeptide(L)'
;KYHFVVANAKFMLDEEEHFKEVMGERLRNYVERKKEQDFWLVIEPKFLNDFPAITKRLGRPAVALVSTNAPWITYMKLRLDRVLEGSFEADSVERALASDPVELKFQKPQKWTAPYTKYEFGWWEPFLPP
;
A
#
# COMPACT_ATOMS: atom_id res chain seq x y z
N LYS A 1 -11.75 -13.61 -0.75
CA LYS A 1 -12.04 -12.17 -0.90
C LYS A 1 -10.93 -11.29 -0.35
N TYR A 2 -10.46 -10.35 -1.16
CA TYR A 2 -9.49 -9.33 -0.81
C TYR A 2 -10.08 -7.94 -1.03
N HIS A 3 -9.65 -7.00 -0.20
CA HIS A 3 -10.04 -5.60 -0.21
C HIS A 3 -8.78 -4.77 -0.40
N PHE A 4 -8.89 -3.66 -1.12
CA PHE A 4 -7.73 -2.81 -1.33
C PHE A 4 -8.07 -1.32 -1.35
N VAL A 5 -7.06 -0.52 -1.00
CA VAL A 5 -6.93 0.86 -1.45
C VAL A 5 -5.69 0.99 -2.32
N VAL A 6 -5.74 1.85 -3.34
CA VAL A 6 -4.65 2.04 -4.30
C VAL A 6 -4.47 3.51 -4.65
N ALA A 7 -3.21 3.93 -4.79
CA ALA A 7 -2.83 5.22 -5.33
C ALA A 7 -1.46 5.12 -6.02
N ASN A 8 -0.98 6.22 -6.60
CA ASN A 8 0.35 6.26 -7.17
C ASN A 8 1.41 6.08 -6.07
N ALA A 9 2.53 5.47 -6.43
CA ALA A 9 3.61 5.09 -5.53
C ALA A 9 4.24 6.30 -4.83
N LYS A 10 4.38 7.43 -5.53
CA LYS A 10 4.94 8.65 -4.94
C LYS A 10 4.07 9.16 -3.79
N PHE A 11 2.76 9.20 -3.96
CA PHE A 11 1.86 9.57 -2.88
C PHE A 11 1.95 8.57 -1.71
N MET A 12 1.72 7.27 -1.97
CA MET A 12 1.63 6.25 -0.93
C MET A 12 2.95 6.01 -0.17
N LEU A 13 4.10 6.08 -0.85
CA LEU A 13 5.39 5.66 -0.29
C LEU A 13 6.34 6.80 0.07
N ASP A 14 6.15 8.00 -0.49
CA ASP A 14 7.09 9.13 -0.33
C ASP A 14 6.47 10.40 0.27
N GLU A 15 5.17 10.65 0.04
CA GLU A 15 4.50 11.88 0.50
C GLU A 15 3.62 11.65 1.74
N GLU A 16 2.93 10.50 1.82
CA GLU A 16 2.07 10.17 2.96
C GLU A 16 2.89 9.59 4.13
N GLU A 17 3.59 10.45 4.85
CA GLU A 17 4.49 10.02 5.93
C GLU A 17 3.77 9.26 7.06
N HIS A 18 2.54 9.66 7.41
CA HIS A 18 1.81 9.00 8.50
C HIS A 18 1.39 7.57 8.16
N PHE A 19 1.40 7.18 6.89
CA PHE A 19 1.02 5.84 6.48
C PHE A 19 2.03 4.80 6.96
N LYS A 20 3.32 5.11 6.92
CA LYS A 20 4.37 4.23 7.43
C LYS A 20 4.14 3.86 8.90
N GLU A 21 3.89 4.87 9.74
CA GLU A 21 3.73 4.65 11.18
C GLU A 21 2.54 3.72 11.45
N VAL A 22 1.41 3.97 10.79
CA VAL A 22 0.22 3.12 10.91
C VAL A 22 0.50 1.67 10.48
N MET A 23 1.25 1.48 9.40
CA MET A 23 1.63 0.15 8.91
C MET A 23 2.57 -0.57 9.88
N GLY A 24 3.61 0.12 10.37
CA GLY A 24 4.59 -0.42 11.31
C GLY A 24 3.96 -0.79 12.65
N GLU A 25 3.15 0.11 13.22
CA GLU A 25 2.41 -0.13 14.46
C GLU A 25 1.44 -1.30 14.33
N ARG A 26 0.75 -1.41 13.18
CA ARG A 26 -0.15 -2.54 12.93
C ARG A 26 0.64 -3.86 12.84
N LEU A 27 1.77 -3.88 12.13
CA LEU A 27 2.61 -5.07 12.04
C LEU A 27 3.12 -5.49 13.41
N ARG A 28 3.63 -4.54 14.21
CA ARG A 28 4.05 -4.81 15.59
C ARG A 28 2.90 -5.37 16.43
N ASN A 29 1.71 -4.77 16.35
CA ASN A 29 0.53 -5.26 17.07
C ASN A 29 0.17 -6.70 16.69
N TYR A 30 0.30 -7.07 15.41
CA TYR A 30 0.04 -8.43 14.95
C TYR A 30 1.05 -9.42 15.54
N VAL A 31 2.34 -9.08 15.52
CA VAL A 31 3.41 -9.89 16.12
C VAL A 31 3.19 -10.06 17.63
N GLU A 32 3.00 -8.96 18.36
CA GLU A 32 2.78 -8.97 19.81
C GLU A 32 1.56 -9.81 20.23
N ARG A 33 0.51 -9.79 19.40
CA ARG A 33 -0.74 -10.54 19.64
C ARG A 33 -0.77 -11.93 19.00
N LYS A 34 0.32 -12.38 18.37
CA LYS A 34 0.40 -13.66 17.65
C LYS A 34 -0.72 -13.81 16.61
N LYS A 35 -1.05 -12.72 15.92
CA LYS A 35 -2.01 -12.72 14.81
C LYS A 35 -1.27 -12.99 13.51
N GLU A 36 -1.86 -13.84 12.67
CA GLU A 36 -1.40 -14.00 11.30
C GLU A 36 -1.58 -12.70 10.52
N GLN A 37 -0.56 -12.28 9.79
CA GLN A 37 -0.60 -11.09 8.95
C GLN A 37 -1.60 -11.31 7.81
N ASP A 38 -2.50 -10.34 7.67
CA ASP A 38 -3.59 -10.36 6.69
C ASP A 38 -3.58 -9.13 5.77
N PHE A 39 -2.42 -8.46 5.67
CA PHE A 39 -2.26 -7.23 4.88
C PHE A 39 -0.85 -7.09 4.29
N TRP A 40 -0.77 -6.51 3.09
CA TRP A 40 0.47 -6.33 2.33
C TRP A 40 0.43 -5.07 1.46
N LEU A 41 1.61 -4.56 1.10
CA LEU A 41 1.78 -3.56 0.05
C LEU A 41 2.18 -4.27 -1.25
N VAL A 42 1.40 -4.05 -2.31
CA VAL A 42 1.67 -4.60 -3.64
C VAL A 42 2.00 -3.47 -4.59
N ILE A 43 3.25 -3.42 -5.05
CA ILE A 43 3.71 -2.47 -6.07
C ILE A 43 3.29 -3.02 -7.44
N GLU A 44 2.75 -2.17 -8.30
CA GLU A 44 2.20 -2.55 -9.62
C GLU A 44 1.36 -3.84 -9.58
N PRO A 45 0.23 -3.85 -8.83
CA PRO A 45 -0.56 -5.06 -8.68
C PRO A 45 -1.20 -5.50 -10.00
N LYS A 46 -1.01 -6.78 -10.36
CA LYS A 46 -1.58 -7.36 -11.59
C LYS A 46 -3.10 -7.39 -11.61
N PHE A 47 -3.73 -7.56 -10.45
CA PHE A 47 -5.20 -7.57 -10.35
C PHE A 47 -5.84 -6.25 -10.83
N LEU A 48 -5.09 -5.14 -10.89
CA LEU A 48 -5.63 -3.87 -11.41
C LEU A 48 -6.03 -3.94 -12.89
N ASN A 49 -5.55 -4.93 -13.64
CA ASN A 49 -5.98 -5.16 -15.02
C ASN A 49 -7.49 -5.44 -15.12
N ASP A 50 -8.09 -5.97 -14.06
CA ASP A 50 -9.53 -6.22 -13.98
C ASP A 50 -10.34 -4.96 -13.60
N PHE A 51 -9.67 -3.82 -13.34
CA PHE A 51 -10.28 -2.57 -12.89
C PHE A 51 -9.98 -1.39 -13.84
N PRO A 52 -10.43 -1.41 -15.11
CA PRO A 52 -10.12 -0.37 -16.09
C PRO A 52 -10.58 1.05 -15.67
N ALA A 53 -11.67 1.15 -14.91
CA ALA A 53 -12.16 2.43 -14.38
C ALA A 53 -11.22 3.04 -13.32
N ILE A 54 -10.53 2.20 -12.55
CA ILE A 54 -9.52 2.62 -11.57
C ILE A 54 -8.24 3.00 -12.30
N THR A 55 -7.73 2.13 -13.18
CA THR A 55 -6.44 2.33 -13.85
C THR A 55 -6.41 3.57 -14.73
N LYS A 56 -7.53 3.93 -15.37
CA LYS A 56 -7.64 5.17 -16.17
C LYS A 56 -7.37 6.45 -15.36
N ARG A 57 -7.60 6.42 -14.05
CA ARG A 57 -7.45 7.58 -13.14
C ARG A 57 -6.18 7.52 -12.30
N LEU A 58 -5.47 6.39 -12.35
CA LEU A 58 -4.38 6.06 -11.44
C LEU A 58 -3.03 6.37 -12.09
N GLY A 59 -2.31 7.33 -11.51
CA GLY A 59 -0.91 7.57 -11.87
C GLY A 59 -0.04 6.35 -11.57
N ARG A 60 0.85 5.99 -12.49
CA ARG A 60 1.80 4.88 -12.36
C ARG A 60 3.21 5.42 -12.02
N PRO A 61 4.05 4.67 -11.29
CA PRO A 61 3.76 3.37 -10.69
C PRO A 61 2.69 3.46 -9.60
N ALA A 62 1.92 2.39 -9.40
CA ALA A 62 0.82 2.26 -8.45
C ALA A 62 1.21 1.34 -7.29
N VAL A 63 0.66 1.61 -6.12
CA VAL A 63 0.81 0.78 -4.93
C VAL A 63 -0.54 0.56 -4.31
N ALA A 64 -0.88 -0.70 -4.05
CA ALA A 64 -2.08 -1.07 -3.33
C ALA A 64 -1.73 -1.56 -1.92
N LEU A 65 -2.50 -1.11 -0.93
CA LEU A 65 -2.64 -1.82 0.34
C LEU A 65 -3.73 -2.86 0.16
N VAL A 66 -3.38 -4.14 0.25
CA VAL A 66 -4.29 -5.28 0.08
C VAL A 66 -4.48 -5.97 1.42
N SER A 67 -5.71 -6.31 1.79
CA SER A 67 -6.01 -7.05 3.01
C SER A 67 -7.29 -7.88 2.88
N THR A 68 -7.41 -8.96 3.66
CA THR A 68 -8.69 -9.68 3.82
C THR A 68 -9.62 -9.00 4.85
N ASN A 69 -9.13 -7.99 5.56
CA ASN A 69 -9.87 -7.24 6.58
C ASN A 69 -10.60 -6.03 5.97
N ALA A 70 -11.85 -6.21 5.56
CA ALA A 70 -12.64 -5.16 4.92
C ALA A 70 -12.80 -3.88 5.77
N PRO A 71 -13.16 -3.95 7.06
CA PRO A 71 -13.28 -2.75 7.90
C PRO A 71 -11.97 -1.95 7.98
N TRP A 72 -10.82 -2.65 7.98
CA TRP A 72 -9.53 -1.99 7.97
C TRP A 72 -9.28 -1.21 6.68
N ILE A 73 -9.60 -1.80 5.53
CA ILE A 73 -9.46 -1.12 4.24
C ILE A 73 -10.40 0.09 4.15
N THR A 74 -11.63 -0.01 4.66
CA THR A 74 -12.54 1.15 4.75
C THR A 74 -11.98 2.26 5.63
N TYR A 75 -11.41 1.93 6.80
CA TYR A 75 -10.71 2.92 7.63
C TYR A 75 -9.57 3.59 6.85
N MET A 76 -8.76 2.80 6.13
CA MET A 76 -7.64 3.33 5.36
C MET A 76 -8.09 4.22 4.19
N LYS A 77 -9.22 3.90 3.55
CA LYS A 77 -9.84 4.79 2.55
C LYS A 77 -10.19 6.14 3.16
N LEU A 78 -10.85 6.15 4.32
CA LEU A 78 -11.25 7.40 5.00
C LEU A 78 -10.03 8.21 5.47
N ARG A 79 -9.00 7.53 5.97
CA ARG A 79 -7.78 8.17 6.46
C ARG A 79 -6.94 8.80 5.36
N LEU A 80 -6.74 8.07 4.26
CA LEU A 80 -5.85 8.50 3.18
C LEU A 80 -6.54 9.46 2.21
N ASP A 81 -7.88 9.40 2.13
CA ASP A 81 -8.78 10.21 1.28
C ASP A 81 -8.49 10.07 -0.23
N ARG A 82 -7.31 10.50 -0.68
CA ARG A 82 -6.81 10.56 -2.07
C ARG A 82 -6.41 9.19 -2.65
N VAL A 83 -7.07 8.13 -2.22
CA VAL A 83 -6.89 6.76 -2.71
C VAL A 83 -8.17 6.24 -3.37
N LEU A 84 -8.03 5.31 -4.30
CA LEU A 84 -9.16 4.57 -4.87
C LEU A 84 -9.35 3.27 -4.07
N GLU A 85 -10.59 2.80 -3.91
CA GLU A 85 -10.88 1.57 -3.18
C GLU A 85 -11.55 0.53 -4.08
N GLY A 86 -11.45 -0.74 -3.70
CA GLY A 86 -12.13 -1.84 -4.36
C GLY A 86 -12.00 -3.16 -3.61
N SER A 87 -12.55 -4.21 -4.20
CA SER A 87 -12.40 -5.58 -3.71
C SER A 87 -12.45 -6.55 -4.87
N PHE A 88 -11.79 -7.69 -4.72
CA PHE A 88 -11.75 -8.76 -5.72
C PHE A 88 -11.70 -10.14 -5.05
N GLU A 89 -12.00 -11.17 -5.82
CA GLU A 89 -11.81 -12.56 -5.43
C GLU A 89 -10.51 -13.09 -6.06
N ALA A 90 -9.79 -13.91 -5.30
CA ALA A 90 -8.60 -14.60 -5.76
C ALA A 90 -8.48 -15.94 -5.03
N ASP A 91 -8.05 -16.96 -5.76
CA ASP A 91 -8.01 -18.34 -5.31
C ASP A 91 -6.78 -18.64 -4.43
N SER A 92 -5.80 -17.72 -4.41
CA SER A 92 -4.57 -17.87 -3.63
C SER A 92 -3.97 -16.50 -3.27
N VAL A 93 -3.08 -16.49 -2.27
CA VAL A 93 -2.34 -15.30 -1.83
C VAL A 93 -1.39 -14.84 -2.94
N GLU A 94 -0.72 -15.77 -3.61
CA GLU A 94 0.23 -15.48 -4.70
C GLU A 94 -0.47 -14.76 -5.85
N ARG A 95 -1.68 -15.20 -6.23
CA ARG A 95 -2.48 -14.53 -7.25
C ARG A 95 -2.94 -13.14 -6.79
N ALA A 96 -3.37 -13.02 -5.54
CA ALA A 96 -3.87 -11.77 -5.00
C ALA A 96 -2.78 -10.69 -4.87
N LEU A 97 -1.55 -11.11 -4.64
CA LEU A 97 -0.41 -10.23 -4.39
C LEU A 97 0.57 -10.15 -5.56
N ALA A 98 0.23 -10.74 -6.71
CA ALA A 98 1.07 -10.73 -7.90
C ALA A 98 1.35 -9.29 -8.37
N SER A 99 2.62 -9.00 -8.63
CA SER A 99 3.14 -7.69 -9.04
C SER A 99 3.89 -7.74 -10.36
N ASP A 100 3.97 -6.60 -11.05
CA ASP A 100 4.89 -6.38 -12.15
C ASP A 100 6.17 -5.67 -11.66
N PRO A 101 7.36 -6.07 -12.13
CA PRO A 101 8.60 -5.46 -11.72
C PRO A 101 8.67 -4.01 -12.22
N VAL A 102 9.02 -3.10 -11.32
CA VAL A 102 9.19 -1.68 -11.64
C VAL A 102 10.29 -1.07 -10.76
N GLU A 103 11.05 -0.16 -11.33
CA GLU A 103 12.03 0.62 -10.59
C GLU A 103 11.33 1.86 -9.99
N LEU A 104 11.34 1.99 -8.67
CA LEU A 104 10.83 3.17 -7.97
C LEU A 104 11.95 4.20 -7.79
N LYS A 105 11.68 5.46 -8.14
CA LYS A 105 12.59 6.59 -7.93
C LYS A 105 11.82 7.77 -7.34
N PHE A 106 12.21 8.19 -6.14
CA PHE A 106 11.66 9.37 -5.48
C PHE A 106 12.75 10.41 -5.28
N GLN A 107 12.49 11.65 -5.67
CA GLN A 107 13.44 12.75 -5.49
C GLN A 107 13.39 13.22 -4.03
N LYS A 108 14.57 13.34 -3.39
CA LYS A 108 14.65 13.96 -2.07
C LYS A 108 14.30 15.45 -2.19
N PRO A 109 13.49 16.00 -1.27
CA PRO A 109 13.17 17.42 -1.29
C PRO A 109 14.43 18.25 -1.06
N GLN A 110 14.57 19.35 -1.81
CA GLN A 110 15.71 20.26 -1.67
C GLN A 110 15.77 20.92 -0.29
N LYS A 111 14.60 21.20 0.31
CA LYS A 111 14.46 21.74 1.66
C LYS A 111 13.47 20.91 2.44
N TRP A 112 13.96 20.25 3.49
CA TRP A 112 13.13 19.55 4.47
C TRP A 112 12.82 20.49 5.64
N THR A 113 11.54 20.60 6.00
CA THR A 113 11.08 21.55 7.03
C THR A 113 10.41 20.88 8.23
N ALA A 114 10.10 19.59 8.13
CA ALA A 114 9.55 18.86 9.26
C ALA A 114 10.62 18.74 10.38
N PRO A 115 10.21 18.74 11.66
CA PRO A 115 11.13 18.67 12.80
C PRO A 115 11.73 17.27 13.04
N TYR A 116 11.45 16.32 12.15
CA TYR A 116 11.93 14.94 12.19
C TYR A 116 12.52 14.56 10.83
N THR A 117 13.37 13.54 10.77
CA THR A 117 13.97 13.09 9.49
C THR A 117 12.92 12.44 8.60
N LYS A 118 12.93 12.78 7.30
CA LYS A 118 12.13 12.05 6.30
C LYS A 118 12.48 10.56 6.33
N TYR A 119 11.49 9.69 6.17
CA TYR A 119 11.76 8.27 6.09
C TYR A 119 12.67 7.89 4.91
N GLU A 120 13.54 6.92 5.14
CA GLU A 120 14.40 6.38 4.10
C GLU A 120 13.60 5.62 3.04
N PHE A 121 14.13 5.65 1.82
CA PHE A 121 13.63 4.86 0.71
C PHE A 121 13.66 3.36 1.07
N GLY A 122 12.63 2.61 0.70
CA GLY A 122 12.55 1.17 0.98
C GLY A 122 11.91 0.84 2.33
N TRP A 123 11.39 1.82 3.09
CA TRP A 123 10.72 1.53 4.37
C TRP A 123 9.56 0.52 4.26
N TRP A 124 8.98 0.38 3.06
CA TRP A 124 7.84 -0.48 2.77
C TRP A 124 8.22 -1.95 2.53
N GLU A 125 9.51 -2.27 2.39
CA GLU A 125 10.01 -3.63 2.11
C GLU A 125 9.44 -4.72 3.05
N PRO A 126 9.31 -4.50 4.38
CA PRO A 126 8.75 -5.51 5.28
C PRO A 126 7.27 -5.85 5.02
N PHE A 127 6.56 -5.04 4.22
CA PHE A 127 5.15 -5.27 3.89
C PHE A 127 4.95 -5.85 2.50
N LEU A 128 6.03 -6.05 1.73
CA LEU A 128 5.93 -6.70 0.44
C LEU A 128 5.45 -8.15 0.60
N PRO A 129 4.86 -8.75 -0.46
CA PRO A 129 4.46 -10.14 -0.44
C PRO A 129 5.67 -11.05 -0.13
N PRO A 130 5.45 -12.19 0.54
CA PRO A 130 6.51 -13.16 0.85
C PRO A 130 7.12 -13.81 -0.39
#